data_AF-A0A9E5NPU3-F1
#
_entry.id   AF-A0A9E5NPU3-F1
#
_cell.length_a   1.000
_cell.length_b   1.000
_cell.length_c   1.000
_cell.angle_alpha   90.00
_cell.angle_beta   90.00
_cell.angle_gamma   90.00
#
_symmetry.space_group_name_H-M   'P 1'
#
loop_
_entity.id
_entity.type
_entity.pdbx_description
1 polymer ?
#
loop_
_entity_poly.entity_id
_entity_poly.type
_entity_poly.pdbx_seq_one_letter_code
_entity_poly.pdbx_strand_id
1 'polypeptide(L)'
;MIRKSLVGLVLTLLSAQAAQAQRPGEISYHDESVMPTGVVGERISSVIKTLNAGGPAAVRRFIEEECSERFANFAPMEEHISVFLGVRRQTGGVDFHSIRTYVPERVGETVVILKDRNFGAWRAFTLRLDGAGRVAGLGFNDARTPTNVDESPLSEAQVVEIIEETVERICANDVFSGTVLLAKEDEILFSHACGEASKRFHVPNNIDTKFNLGSMNKMFTATA
;
A
#
# COMPACT_ATOMS: atom_id res chain seq x y z
N MET A 1 39.94 -3.45 -30.34
CA MET A 1 39.32 -2.43 -29.45
C MET A 1 38.11 -3.06 -28.77
N ILE A 2 38.26 -3.38 -27.49
CA ILE A 2 37.28 -4.14 -26.68
C ILE A 2 36.26 -3.15 -26.10
N ARG A 3 34.99 -3.29 -26.48
CA ARG A 3 33.87 -2.57 -25.82
C ARG A 3 33.60 -3.25 -24.48
N LYS A 4 33.92 -2.56 -23.39
CA LYS A 4 33.58 -2.96 -22.03
C LYS A 4 32.09 -2.73 -21.76
N SER A 5 31.45 -3.78 -21.29
CA SER A 5 30.10 -3.85 -20.75
C SER A 5 29.90 -2.89 -19.57
N LEU A 6 28.73 -2.25 -19.50
CA LEU A 6 28.20 -1.67 -18.26
C LEU A 6 26.89 -2.41 -17.94
N VAL A 7 27.06 -3.56 -17.30
CA VAL A 7 26.02 -4.19 -16.48
C VAL A 7 25.95 -3.34 -15.21
N GLY A 8 25.01 -2.40 -15.18
CA GLY A 8 24.67 -1.63 -13.99
C GLY A 8 23.76 -2.46 -13.08
N LEU A 9 24.37 -3.12 -12.10
CA LEU A 9 23.73 -3.83 -11.01
C LEU A 9 22.94 -2.83 -10.14
N VAL A 10 21.62 -2.69 -10.36
CA VAL A 10 20.75 -1.96 -9.42
C VAL A 10 20.33 -2.93 -8.32
N LEU A 11 21.16 -3.00 -7.28
CA LEU A 11 20.94 -3.83 -6.09
C LEU A 11 20.72 -2.92 -4.87
N THR A 12 19.64 -2.16 -4.87
CA THR A 12 19.19 -1.35 -3.72
C THR A 12 17.67 -1.14 -3.81
N LEU A 13 16.88 -2.16 -3.49
CA LEU A 13 15.42 -2.08 -3.54
C LEU A 13 14.70 -2.49 -2.23
N LEU A 14 15.42 -2.56 -1.10
CA LEU A 14 14.80 -2.80 0.22
C LEU A 14 14.98 -1.65 1.22
N SER A 15 15.86 -0.68 0.93
CA SER A 15 15.98 0.56 1.72
C SER A 15 15.29 1.76 1.08
N ALA A 16 14.84 1.66 -0.17
CA ALA A 16 14.21 2.76 -0.90
C ALA A 16 12.74 3.01 -0.52
N GLN A 17 12.05 2.03 0.08
CA GLN A 17 10.65 2.21 0.49
C GLN A 17 10.50 3.16 1.69
N ALA A 18 11.42 3.10 2.66
CA ALA A 18 11.44 4.08 3.77
C ALA A 18 11.83 5.49 3.29
N ALA A 19 12.67 5.59 2.25
CA ALA A 19 13.16 6.87 1.73
C ALA A 19 12.11 7.68 0.94
N GLN A 20 10.99 7.08 0.53
CA GLN A 20 9.89 7.83 -0.09
C GLN A 20 8.99 8.55 0.93
N ALA A 21 9.09 8.20 2.23
CA ALA A 21 8.23 8.77 3.27
C ALA A 21 8.67 10.19 3.71
N GLN A 22 9.97 10.51 3.68
CA GLN A 22 10.50 11.82 4.06
C GLN A 22 11.04 12.56 2.84
N ARG A 23 10.42 13.68 2.50
CA ARG A 23 11.07 14.65 1.60
C ARG A 23 12.24 15.31 2.37
N PRO A 24 13.39 15.58 1.72
CA PRO A 24 14.48 16.30 2.37
C PRO A 24 14.00 17.60 3.02
N GLY A 25 14.33 17.80 4.29
CA GLY A 25 13.93 19.00 5.06
C GLY A 25 12.59 18.91 5.79
N GLU A 26 11.89 17.77 5.74
CA GLU A 26 10.72 17.53 6.58
C GLU A 26 11.12 17.38 8.06
N ILE A 27 10.49 18.18 8.92
CA ILE A 27 10.75 18.23 10.37
C ILE A 27 9.74 17.38 11.14
N SER A 28 8.45 17.56 10.87
CA SER A 28 7.36 16.85 11.55
C SER A 28 6.08 16.84 10.71
N TYR A 29 5.04 16.18 11.22
CA TYR A 29 3.70 16.18 10.66
C TYR A 29 2.65 16.13 11.78
N HIS A 30 1.40 16.45 11.44
CA HIS A 30 0.23 16.37 12.31
C HIS A 30 -0.96 15.80 11.53
N ASP A 31 -1.81 15.03 12.19
CA ASP A 31 -2.96 14.35 11.61
C ASP A 31 -4.26 14.77 12.31
N GLU A 32 -5.22 15.27 11.54
CA GLU A 32 -6.54 15.68 12.01
C GLU A 32 -7.64 14.81 11.39
N SER A 33 -8.45 14.14 12.23
CA SER A 33 -9.55 13.26 11.79
C SER A 33 -10.81 14.01 11.38
N VAL A 34 -10.64 15.08 10.60
CA VAL A 34 -11.73 15.89 10.09
C VAL A 34 -11.67 15.87 8.56
N MET A 35 -12.77 15.43 7.93
CA MET A 35 -12.92 15.53 6.48
C MET A 35 -13.06 17.01 6.11
N PRO A 36 -12.25 17.54 5.16
CA PRO A 36 -12.40 18.91 4.68
C PRO A 36 -13.82 19.16 4.14
N THR A 37 -14.32 20.38 4.27
CA THR A 37 -15.60 20.77 3.68
C THR A 37 -15.44 21.24 2.23
N GLY A 38 -16.56 21.33 1.49
CA GLY A 38 -16.58 21.79 0.11
C GLY A 38 -15.89 20.85 -0.87
N VAL A 39 -15.41 21.42 -1.99
CA VAL A 39 -14.91 20.64 -3.14
C VAL A 39 -13.76 19.69 -2.78
N VAL A 40 -12.92 20.04 -1.79
CA VAL A 40 -11.81 19.16 -1.37
C VAL A 40 -12.36 17.88 -0.75
N GLY A 41 -13.28 17.98 0.21
CA GLY A 41 -13.91 16.80 0.84
C GLY A 41 -14.70 15.95 -0.14
N GLU A 42 -15.39 16.60 -1.08
CA GLU A 42 -16.13 15.91 -2.15
C GLU A 42 -15.19 15.08 -3.02
N ARG A 43 -14.05 15.64 -3.45
CA ARG A 43 -13.06 14.92 -4.27
C ARG A 43 -12.37 13.80 -3.50
N ILE A 44 -12.04 14.01 -2.22
CA ILE A 44 -11.51 12.96 -1.35
C ILE A 44 -12.50 11.79 -1.27
N SER A 45 -13.77 12.09 -1.01
CA SER A 45 -14.83 11.09 -0.93
C SER A 45 -15.02 10.35 -2.27
N SER A 46 -14.96 11.06 -3.39
CA SER A 46 -15.08 10.45 -4.71
C SER A 46 -13.91 9.53 -5.05
N VAL A 47 -12.67 9.92 -4.73
CA VAL A 47 -11.48 9.07 -4.89
C VAL A 47 -11.64 7.77 -4.10
N ILE A 48 -12.01 7.86 -2.81
CA ILE A 48 -12.20 6.70 -1.94
C ILE A 48 -13.32 5.80 -2.47
N LYS A 49 -14.46 6.40 -2.87
CA LYS A 49 -15.60 5.66 -3.44
C LYS A 49 -15.20 4.94 -4.73
N THR A 50 -14.47 5.61 -5.61
CA THR A 50 -14.00 5.05 -6.88
C THR A 50 -13.03 3.88 -6.65
N LEU A 51 -12.07 4.05 -5.73
CA LEU A 51 -11.14 3.00 -5.35
C LEU A 51 -11.86 1.79 -4.76
N ASN A 52 -12.79 2.01 -3.84
CA ASN A 52 -13.51 0.93 -3.16
C ASN A 52 -14.49 0.19 -4.08
N ALA A 53 -15.10 0.89 -5.05
CA ALA A 53 -16.01 0.28 -6.02
C ALA A 53 -15.34 -0.80 -6.88
N GLY A 54 -14.04 -0.66 -7.18
CA GLY A 54 -13.24 -1.73 -7.79
C GLY A 54 -13.63 -2.14 -9.20
N GLY A 55 -14.30 -1.26 -9.94
CA GLY A 55 -14.77 -1.53 -11.30
C GLY A 55 -14.17 -0.54 -12.31
N PRO A 56 -13.77 -1.01 -13.52
CA PRO A 56 -13.28 -0.14 -14.59
C PRO A 56 -14.21 1.03 -14.93
N ALA A 57 -15.52 0.81 -14.89
CA ALA A 57 -16.52 1.85 -15.18
C ALA A 57 -16.53 2.99 -14.16
N ALA A 58 -16.29 2.70 -12.87
CA ALA A 58 -16.20 3.73 -11.84
C ALA A 58 -14.95 4.60 -12.03
N VAL A 59 -13.82 3.96 -12.36
CA VAL A 59 -12.57 4.68 -12.64
C VAL A 59 -12.72 5.54 -13.88
N ARG A 60 -13.28 5.00 -14.97
CA ARG A 60 -13.52 5.77 -16.20
C ARG A 60 -14.32 7.03 -15.95
N ARG A 61 -15.46 6.89 -15.27
CA ARG A 61 -16.33 8.01 -14.92
C ARG A 61 -15.58 9.06 -14.09
N PHE A 62 -14.84 8.64 -13.06
CA PHE A 62 -14.05 9.54 -12.22
C PHE A 62 -13.03 10.33 -13.04
N ILE A 63 -12.29 9.65 -13.94
CA ILE A 63 -11.29 10.30 -14.79
C ILE A 63 -11.93 11.27 -15.79
N GLU A 64 -13.08 10.92 -16.38
CA GLU A 64 -13.75 11.74 -17.40
C GLU A 64 -14.49 12.94 -16.79
N GLU A 65 -15.11 12.78 -15.62
CA GLU A 65 -16.01 13.80 -15.05
C GLU A 65 -15.34 14.68 -13.98
N GLU A 66 -14.36 14.16 -13.24
CA GLU A 66 -13.83 14.83 -12.04
C GLU A 66 -12.36 15.21 -12.11
N CYS A 67 -11.60 14.64 -13.07
CA CYS A 67 -10.21 14.98 -13.28
C CYS A 67 -10.04 16.13 -14.27
N SER A 68 -8.91 16.84 -14.16
CA SER A 68 -8.53 17.84 -15.15
C SER A 68 -8.11 17.16 -16.45
N GLU A 69 -8.27 17.85 -17.58
CA GLU A 69 -7.86 17.34 -18.89
C GLU A 69 -6.38 16.92 -18.92
N ARG A 70 -5.53 17.71 -18.24
CA ARG A 70 -4.10 17.39 -18.09
C ARG A 70 -3.89 16.05 -17.38
N PHE A 71 -4.65 15.77 -16.32
CA PHE A 71 -4.52 14.51 -15.58
C PHE A 71 -5.10 13.33 -16.36
N ALA A 72 -6.26 13.50 -16.97
CA ALA A 72 -6.91 12.47 -17.78
C ALA A 72 -6.07 12.06 -19.00
N ASN A 73 -5.30 13.00 -19.57
CA ASN A 73 -4.41 12.74 -20.71
C ASN A 73 -2.96 12.40 -20.29
N PHE A 74 -2.66 12.31 -18.99
CA PHE A 74 -1.31 11.98 -18.51
C PHE A 74 -0.93 10.52 -18.84
N ALA A 75 -1.91 9.63 -18.84
CA ALA A 75 -1.75 8.22 -19.19
C ALA A 75 -3.00 7.70 -19.94
N PRO A 76 -2.90 6.61 -20.71
CA PRO A 76 -4.07 5.94 -21.27
C PRO A 76 -5.06 5.52 -20.17
N MET A 77 -6.37 5.52 -20.50
CA MET A 77 -7.42 5.14 -19.56
C MET A 77 -7.20 3.76 -18.92
N GLU A 78 -6.68 2.79 -19.68
CA GLU A 78 -6.38 1.44 -19.15
C GLU A 78 -5.27 1.45 -18.09
N GLU A 79 -4.32 2.38 -18.17
CA GLU A 79 -3.30 2.54 -17.12
C GLU A 79 -3.92 3.14 -15.86
N HIS A 80 -4.82 4.12 -15.97
CA HIS A 80 -5.58 4.63 -14.83
C HIS A 80 -6.40 3.51 -14.16
N ILE A 81 -7.13 2.72 -14.95
CA ILE A 81 -7.90 1.58 -14.45
C ILE A 81 -6.97 0.58 -13.74
N SER A 82 -5.85 0.21 -14.37
CA SER A 82 -4.89 -0.73 -13.80
C SER A 82 -4.34 -0.26 -12.46
N VAL A 83 -4.01 1.03 -12.32
CA VAL A 83 -3.52 1.61 -11.06
C VAL A 83 -4.58 1.49 -9.97
N PHE A 84 -5.82 1.95 -10.21
CA PHE A 84 -6.89 1.89 -9.21
C PHE A 84 -7.22 0.45 -8.81
N LEU A 85 -7.33 -0.48 -9.77
CA LEU A 85 -7.61 -1.88 -9.48
C LEU A 85 -6.44 -2.56 -8.77
N GLY A 86 -5.21 -2.20 -9.11
CA GLY A 86 -4.00 -2.67 -8.43
C GLY A 86 -3.97 -2.25 -6.97
N VAL A 87 -4.21 -0.96 -6.70
CA VAL A 87 -4.29 -0.43 -5.32
C VAL A 87 -5.40 -1.13 -4.56
N ARG A 88 -6.62 -1.25 -5.12
CA ARG A 88 -7.72 -1.94 -4.44
C ARG A 88 -7.40 -3.40 -4.15
N ARG A 89 -6.73 -4.12 -5.07
CA ARG A 89 -6.33 -5.52 -4.84
C ARG A 89 -5.38 -5.63 -3.66
N GLN A 90 -4.41 -4.73 -3.57
CA GLN A 90 -3.44 -4.69 -2.47
C GLN A 90 -4.11 -4.33 -1.14
N THR A 91 -5.01 -3.35 -1.14
CA THR A 91 -5.58 -2.79 0.09
C THR A 91 -6.88 -3.46 0.55
N GLY A 92 -7.60 -4.14 -0.33
CA GLY A 92 -8.97 -4.61 -0.05
C GLY A 92 -10.00 -3.48 -0.06
N GLY A 93 -9.60 -2.28 -0.50
CA GLY A 93 -10.30 -1.04 -0.24
C GLY A 93 -9.67 -0.28 0.94
N VAL A 94 -10.16 0.93 1.16
CA VAL A 94 -9.60 1.87 2.15
C VAL A 94 -10.71 2.64 2.85
N ASP A 95 -10.42 3.06 4.07
CA ASP A 95 -11.29 3.89 4.90
C ASP A 95 -10.57 5.18 5.28
N PHE A 96 -11.29 6.31 5.22
CA PHE A 96 -10.75 7.61 5.62
C PHE A 96 -10.37 7.62 7.10
N HIS A 97 -9.21 8.20 7.42
CA HIS A 97 -8.77 8.38 8.80
C HIS A 97 -8.55 9.86 9.16
N SER A 98 -7.68 10.55 8.41
CA SER A 98 -7.27 11.92 8.75
C SER A 98 -6.70 12.67 7.55
N ILE A 99 -6.55 13.97 7.70
CA ILE A 99 -5.74 14.82 6.84
C ILE A 99 -4.39 15.06 7.52
N ARG A 100 -3.31 14.89 6.76
CA ARG A 100 -1.94 15.10 7.24
C ARG A 100 -1.40 16.45 6.76
N THR A 101 -0.92 17.23 7.71
CA THR A 101 -0.17 18.47 7.46
C THR A 101 1.30 18.25 7.84
N TYR A 102 2.23 18.75 7.02
CA TYR A 102 3.67 18.63 7.25
C TYR A 102 4.27 19.96 7.72
N VAL A 103 5.44 19.89 8.38
CA VAL A 103 6.27 21.05 8.70
C VAL A 103 7.63 20.88 8.00
N PRO A 104 8.00 21.75 7.05
CA PRO A 104 7.18 22.82 6.46
C PRO A 104 6.00 22.29 5.64
N GLU A 105 4.98 23.14 5.47
CA GLU A 105 3.74 22.76 4.77
C GLU A 105 4.01 22.42 3.29
N ARG A 106 3.37 21.34 2.82
CA ARG A 106 3.39 20.94 1.41
C ARG A 106 2.30 21.70 0.64
N VAL A 107 2.62 22.93 0.25
CA VAL A 107 1.68 23.82 -0.45
C VAL A 107 1.12 23.17 -1.72
N GLY A 108 -0.20 23.25 -1.89
CA GLY A 108 -0.91 22.78 -3.09
C GLY A 108 -1.16 21.26 -3.13
N GLU A 109 -0.84 20.51 -2.07
CA GLU A 109 -1.12 19.08 -1.95
C GLU A 109 -1.92 18.81 -0.68
N THR A 110 -3.07 18.14 -0.79
CA THR A 110 -3.79 17.58 0.36
C THR A 110 -3.34 16.14 0.55
N VAL A 111 -2.83 15.79 1.73
CA VAL A 111 -2.41 14.43 2.05
C VAL A 111 -3.50 13.77 2.89
N VAL A 112 -4.14 12.76 2.31
CA VAL A 112 -5.22 12.01 2.95
C VAL A 112 -4.66 10.71 3.48
N ILE A 113 -4.83 10.50 4.78
CA ILE A 113 -4.45 9.26 5.44
C ILE A 113 -5.65 8.33 5.50
N LEU A 114 -5.37 7.07 5.19
CA LEU A 114 -6.35 6.02 5.07
C LEU A 114 -5.89 4.77 5.82
N LYS A 115 -6.84 3.95 6.25
CA LYS A 115 -6.60 2.59 6.74
C LYS A 115 -6.96 1.60 5.63
N ASP A 116 -6.05 0.69 5.27
CA ASP A 116 -6.40 -0.41 4.38
C ASP A 116 -7.19 -1.52 5.10
N ARG A 117 -7.93 -2.31 4.31
CA ARG A 117 -8.83 -3.35 4.83
C ARG A 117 -8.19 -4.74 4.85
N ASN A 118 -7.15 -4.97 4.05
CA ASN A 118 -6.45 -6.25 4.00
C ASN A 118 -5.48 -6.42 5.17
N PHE A 119 -4.59 -5.44 5.38
CA PHE A 119 -3.48 -5.53 6.33
C PHE A 119 -3.69 -4.67 7.58
N GLY A 120 -4.69 -3.78 7.59
CA GLY A 120 -4.77 -2.71 8.57
C GLY A 120 -3.58 -1.76 8.45
N ALA A 121 -2.94 -1.64 7.29
CA ALA A 121 -1.79 -0.75 7.12
C ALA A 121 -2.24 0.69 6.86
N TRP A 122 -1.38 1.65 7.24
CA TRP A 122 -1.59 3.06 6.95
C TRP A 122 -1.18 3.38 5.52
N ARG A 123 -2.11 3.98 4.78
CA ARG A 123 -1.92 4.42 3.39
C ARG A 123 -2.07 5.93 3.33
N ALA A 124 -1.46 6.54 2.32
CA ALA A 124 -1.74 7.91 1.95
C ALA A 124 -2.16 7.97 0.49
N PHE A 125 -3.07 8.88 0.15
CA PHE A 125 -3.02 9.48 -1.17
C PHE A 125 -2.80 10.97 -1.13
N THR A 126 -2.03 11.47 -2.08
CA THR A 126 -1.82 12.89 -2.30
C THR A 126 -2.80 13.38 -3.36
N LEU A 127 -3.57 14.41 -3.03
CA LEU A 127 -4.55 15.03 -3.90
C LEU A 127 -4.11 16.43 -4.26
N ARG A 128 -4.11 16.75 -5.55
CA ARG A 128 -3.93 18.11 -6.06
C ARG A 128 -5.14 18.49 -6.90
N LEU A 129 -5.71 19.66 -6.62
CA LEU A 129 -6.81 20.21 -7.39
C LEU A 129 -6.32 21.36 -8.28
N ASP A 130 -6.93 21.52 -9.45
CA ASP A 130 -6.78 22.75 -10.24
C ASP A 130 -7.69 23.88 -9.70
N GLY A 131 -7.60 25.07 -10.30
CA GLY A 131 -8.42 26.23 -9.90
C GLY A 131 -9.92 26.06 -10.09
N ALA A 132 -10.37 25.01 -10.80
CA ALA A 132 -11.78 24.65 -10.97
C ALA A 132 -12.21 23.52 -10.00
N GLY A 133 -11.33 23.08 -9.10
CA GLY A 133 -11.61 22.00 -8.17
C GLY A 133 -11.63 20.60 -8.80
N ARG A 134 -11.01 20.44 -9.99
CA ARG A 134 -10.84 19.12 -10.63
C ARG A 134 -9.53 18.48 -10.18
N VAL A 135 -9.51 17.15 -10.13
CA VAL A 135 -8.31 16.39 -9.73
C VAL A 135 -7.22 16.55 -10.79
N ALA A 136 -6.17 17.28 -10.45
CA ALA A 136 -5.02 17.55 -11.31
C ALA A 136 -3.79 16.68 -10.97
N GLY A 137 -3.83 15.99 -9.85
CA GLY A 137 -2.83 15.01 -9.46
C GLY A 137 -3.35 14.09 -8.37
N LEU A 138 -3.03 12.80 -8.50
CA LEU A 138 -3.36 11.78 -7.52
C LEU A 138 -2.18 10.81 -7.42
N GLY A 139 -1.73 10.50 -6.21
CA GLY A 139 -0.70 9.50 -5.98
C GLY A 139 -1.02 8.63 -4.77
N PHE A 140 -0.81 7.33 -4.85
CA PHE A 140 -1.03 6.38 -3.75
C PHE A 140 0.31 5.94 -3.16
N ASN A 141 0.42 6.02 -1.84
CA ASN A 141 1.66 5.75 -1.12
C ASN A 141 1.35 4.98 0.18
N ASP A 142 2.39 4.43 0.79
CA ASP A 142 2.35 4.02 2.20
C ASP A 142 2.42 5.26 3.09
N ALA A 143 1.92 5.15 4.32
CA ALA A 143 1.97 6.22 5.30
C ALA A 143 2.62 5.74 6.60
N ARG A 144 3.38 6.64 7.25
CA ARG A 144 3.72 6.49 8.66
C ARG A 144 2.46 6.57 9.52
N THR A 145 2.51 5.96 10.69
CA THR A 145 1.43 5.99 11.67
C THR A 145 0.94 7.42 11.95
N PRO A 146 -0.39 7.64 12.01
CA PRO A 146 -0.96 8.94 12.30
C PRO A 146 -0.60 9.45 13.69
N THR A 147 -0.39 10.76 13.84
CA THR A 147 0.00 11.35 15.14
C THR A 147 -1.08 11.23 16.21
N ASN A 148 -2.32 10.98 15.82
CA ASN A 148 -3.47 10.81 16.70
C ASN A 148 -3.82 9.33 16.95
N VAL A 149 -2.90 8.41 16.64
CA VAL A 149 -2.99 6.98 16.95
C VAL A 149 -1.96 6.63 18.00
N ASP A 150 -2.37 5.84 18.99
CA ASP A 150 -1.49 5.32 20.04
C ASP A 150 -0.72 4.09 19.53
N GLU A 151 0.62 4.12 19.63
CA GLU A 151 1.52 3.01 19.32
C GLU A 151 2.08 2.36 20.59
N SER A 152 1.28 2.32 21.65
CA SER A 152 1.63 1.61 22.88
C SER A 152 2.08 0.17 22.58
N PRO A 153 3.14 -0.32 23.25
CA PRO A 153 3.65 -1.67 23.01
C PRO A 153 2.57 -2.74 23.16
N LEU A 154 2.52 -3.65 22.20
CA LEU A 154 1.63 -4.81 22.24
C LEU A 154 2.21 -5.90 23.14
N SER A 155 1.34 -6.60 23.85
CA SER A 155 1.70 -7.88 24.46
C SER A 155 1.87 -8.97 23.40
N GLU A 156 2.58 -10.04 23.74
CA GLU A 156 2.77 -11.19 22.85
C GLU A 156 1.44 -11.78 22.36
N ALA A 157 0.47 -11.94 23.26
CA ALA A 157 -0.86 -12.44 22.92
C ALA A 157 -1.56 -11.55 21.87
N GLN A 158 -1.46 -10.22 22.02
CA GLN A 158 -2.01 -9.29 21.04
C GLN A 158 -1.29 -9.36 19.69
N VAL A 159 0.04 -9.58 19.69
CA VAL A 159 0.80 -9.75 18.45
C VAL A 159 0.36 -11.01 17.71
N VAL A 160 0.21 -12.13 18.42
CA VAL A 160 -0.27 -13.40 17.84
C VAL A 160 -1.67 -13.22 17.25
N GLU A 161 -2.60 -12.64 18.01
CA GLU A 161 -3.98 -12.38 17.57
C GLU A 161 -4.03 -11.51 16.31
N ILE A 162 -3.29 -10.39 16.28
CA ILE A 162 -3.26 -9.49 15.11
C ILE A 162 -2.70 -10.20 13.87
N ILE A 163 -1.66 -11.03 14.03
CA ILE A 163 -1.07 -11.79 12.93
C ILE A 163 -2.05 -12.83 12.41
N GLU A 164 -2.67 -13.61 13.30
CA GLU A 164 -3.66 -14.63 12.96
C GLU A 164 -4.83 -14.00 12.18
N GLU A 165 -5.48 -12.98 12.73
CA GLU A 165 -6.60 -12.30 12.06
C GLU A 165 -6.20 -11.71 10.70
N THR A 166 -4.98 -11.17 10.60
CA THR A 166 -4.49 -10.58 9.36
C THR A 166 -4.24 -11.65 8.30
N VAL A 167 -3.57 -12.74 8.67
CA VAL A 167 -3.27 -13.86 7.76
C VAL A 167 -4.56 -14.50 7.28
N GLU A 168 -5.51 -14.78 8.18
CA GLU A 168 -6.81 -15.33 7.81
C GLU A 168 -7.56 -14.43 6.81
N ARG A 169 -7.56 -13.11 7.06
CA ARG A 169 -8.21 -12.12 6.19
C ARG A 169 -7.60 -12.08 4.78
N ILE A 170 -6.27 -12.04 4.68
CA ILE A 170 -5.59 -11.98 3.37
C ILE A 170 -5.65 -13.33 2.63
N CYS A 171 -5.75 -14.45 3.35
CA CYS A 171 -6.03 -15.77 2.77
C CYS A 171 -7.46 -15.82 2.22
N ALA A 172 -8.46 -15.42 3.02
CA ALA A 172 -9.87 -15.42 2.61
C ALA A 172 -10.13 -14.53 1.39
N ASN A 173 -9.36 -13.45 1.24
CA ASN A 173 -9.46 -12.53 0.11
C ASN A 173 -8.60 -12.92 -1.12
N ASP A 174 -7.94 -14.09 -1.13
CA ASP A 174 -6.98 -14.55 -2.17
C ASP A 174 -5.88 -13.51 -2.47
N VAL A 175 -5.49 -12.74 -1.45
CA VAL A 175 -4.40 -11.75 -1.50
C VAL A 175 -3.06 -12.42 -1.20
N PHE A 176 -3.08 -13.45 -0.35
CA PHE A 176 -1.92 -14.24 0.03
C PHE A 176 -2.08 -15.70 -0.39
N SER A 177 -0.98 -16.29 -0.86
CA SER A 177 -0.88 -17.71 -1.13
C SER A 177 0.53 -18.17 -0.75
N GLY A 178 0.63 -18.93 0.33
CA GLY A 178 1.91 -19.37 0.89
C GLY A 178 1.76 -19.90 2.31
N THR A 179 2.84 -19.80 3.08
CA THR A 179 2.94 -20.24 4.47
C THR A 179 3.46 -19.12 5.36
N VAL A 180 2.96 -19.02 6.58
CA VAL A 180 3.42 -18.09 7.62
C VAL A 180 3.80 -18.88 8.87
N LEU A 181 4.93 -18.53 9.47
CA LEU A 181 5.41 -19.07 10.74
C LEU A 181 5.80 -17.91 11.66
N LEU A 182 5.22 -17.87 12.85
CA LEU A 182 5.64 -17.01 13.96
C LEU A 182 6.15 -17.90 15.08
N ALA A 183 7.39 -17.69 15.48
CA ALA A 183 8.04 -18.43 16.55
C ALA A 183 8.83 -17.49 17.44
N LYS A 184 8.96 -17.87 18.71
CA LYS A 184 9.82 -17.23 19.69
C LYS A 184 10.74 -18.28 20.27
N GLU A 185 12.03 -18.12 20.00
CA GLU A 185 13.03 -19.16 20.30
C GLU A 185 12.62 -20.48 19.64
N ASP A 186 12.39 -21.54 20.43
CA ASP A 186 11.98 -22.86 19.96
C ASP A 186 10.46 -23.07 19.98
N GLU A 187 9.68 -22.09 20.46
CA GLU A 187 8.23 -22.18 20.56
C GLU A 187 7.55 -21.61 19.30
N ILE A 188 6.74 -22.44 18.64
CA ILE A 188 5.88 -22.01 17.53
C ILE A 188 4.62 -21.39 18.12
N LEU A 189 4.45 -20.08 17.93
CA LEU A 189 3.30 -19.33 18.42
C LEU A 189 2.14 -19.34 17.41
N PHE A 190 2.44 -19.36 16.11
CA PHE A 190 1.44 -19.44 15.05
C PHE A 190 2.03 -20.05 13.76
N SER A 191 1.27 -20.90 13.08
CA SER A 191 1.65 -21.48 11.79
C SER A 191 0.41 -21.65 10.91
N HIS A 192 0.47 -21.17 9.67
CA HIS A 192 -0.66 -21.23 8.75
C HIS A 192 -0.20 -21.40 7.30
N ALA A 193 -1.01 -22.10 6.50
CA ALA A 193 -0.79 -22.29 5.07
C ALA A 193 -2.10 -22.09 4.32
N CYS A 194 -2.08 -21.34 3.22
CA CYS A 194 -3.28 -21.09 2.43
C CYS A 194 -2.99 -20.83 0.95
N GLY A 195 -4.04 -20.89 0.13
CA GLY A 195 -3.95 -20.76 -1.32
C GLY A 195 -3.26 -21.95 -1.98
N GLU A 196 -2.84 -21.76 -3.23
CA GLU A 196 -2.29 -22.82 -4.08
C GLU A 196 -0.80 -22.63 -4.35
N ALA A 197 0.00 -23.66 -4.08
CA ALA A 197 1.39 -23.78 -4.52
C ALA A 197 1.49 -23.78 -6.06
N SER A 198 0.46 -24.29 -6.74
CA SER A 198 0.37 -24.25 -8.20
C SER A 198 -1.05 -23.98 -8.67
N LYS A 199 -1.29 -22.77 -9.21
CA LYS A 199 -2.56 -22.40 -9.84
C LYS A 199 -2.88 -23.23 -11.10
N ARG A 200 -1.87 -23.78 -11.78
CA ARG A 200 -2.06 -24.63 -12.99
C ARG A 200 -2.60 -26.01 -12.65
N PHE A 201 -2.12 -26.58 -11.55
CA PHE A 201 -2.44 -27.95 -11.13
C PHE A 201 -3.37 -28.00 -9.93
N HIS A 202 -3.83 -26.84 -9.45
CA HIS A 202 -4.66 -26.70 -8.26
C HIS A 202 -4.08 -27.41 -7.03
N VAL A 203 -2.76 -27.28 -6.84
CA VAL A 203 -2.06 -27.90 -5.71
C VAL A 203 -2.10 -26.92 -4.53
N PRO A 204 -2.70 -27.28 -3.38
CA PRO A 204 -2.74 -26.40 -2.21
C PRO A 204 -1.36 -26.24 -1.58
N ASN A 205 -1.13 -25.10 -0.92
CA ASN A 205 0.01 -24.96 -0.01
C ASN A 205 -0.20 -25.79 1.25
N ASN A 206 0.89 -26.31 1.81
CA ASN A 206 0.98 -26.82 3.17
C ASN A 206 2.31 -26.36 3.79
N ILE A 207 2.54 -26.65 5.07
CA ILE A 207 3.76 -26.23 5.80
C ILE A 207 5.06 -26.84 5.25
N ASP A 208 4.97 -27.91 4.45
CA ASP A 208 6.11 -28.57 3.81
C ASP A 208 6.34 -28.07 2.36
N THR A 209 5.52 -27.14 1.87
CA THR A 209 5.68 -26.57 0.53
C THR A 209 7.04 -25.89 0.41
N LYS A 210 7.78 -26.24 -0.65
CA LYS A 210 9.09 -25.64 -0.94
C LYS A 210 8.92 -24.39 -1.79
N PHE A 211 9.46 -23.27 -1.31
CA PHE A 211 9.46 -21.98 -2.00
C PHE A 211 10.83 -21.64 -2.56
N ASN A 212 10.87 -20.91 -3.68
CA ASN A 212 12.11 -20.28 -4.12
C ASN A 212 12.43 -19.11 -3.18
N LEU A 213 13.55 -19.22 -2.48
CA LEU A 213 13.96 -18.28 -1.44
C LEU A 213 14.51 -16.95 -1.98
N GLY A 214 14.85 -16.88 -3.28
CA GLY A 214 15.39 -15.67 -3.90
C GLY A 214 16.59 -15.11 -3.11
N SER A 215 16.47 -13.86 -2.66
CA SER A 215 17.54 -13.21 -1.88
C SER A 215 17.78 -13.80 -0.49
N MET A 216 16.84 -14.56 0.08
CA MET A 216 17.04 -15.22 1.38
C MET A 216 18.14 -16.30 1.34
N ASN A 217 18.49 -16.82 0.15
CA ASN A 217 19.64 -17.73 -0.03
C ASN A 217 20.96 -17.16 0.49
N LYS A 218 21.11 -15.83 0.55
CA LYS A 218 22.32 -15.16 1.04
C LYS A 218 22.61 -15.47 2.51
N MET A 219 21.59 -15.74 3.32
CA MET A 219 21.78 -16.10 4.73
C MET A 219 22.56 -17.42 4.88
N PHE A 220 22.31 -18.39 3.99
CA PHE A 220 23.05 -19.66 3.97
C PHE A 220 24.48 -19.48 3.44
N THR A 221 24.68 -18.66 2.41
CA THR A 221 26.03 -18.38 1.90
C THR A 221 26.89 -17.62 2.92
N ALA A 222 26.28 -16.78 3.76
CA ALA A 222 27.01 -16.03 4.77
C ALA A 222 27.56 -16.90 5.92
N THR A 223 27.01 -18.11 6.14
CA THR A 223 27.41 -19.00 7.24
C THR A 223 28.21 -20.24 6.80
N ALA A 224 28.31 -20.51 5.50
CA ALA A 224 29.06 -21.62 4.92
C ALA A 224 30.55 -21.28 4.73
#